data_AF-A0A839VQ14-F1
#
_entry.id   AF-A0A839VQ14-F1
#
_cell.length_a   1.000
_cell.length_b   1.000
_cell.length_c   1.000
_cell.angle_alpha   90.00
_cell.angle_beta   90.00
_cell.angle_gamma   90.00
#
_symmetry.space_group_name_H-M   'P 1'
#
loop_
_entity.id
_entity.type
_entity.pdbx_description
1 polymer ?
#
loop_
_entity_poly.entity_id
_entity_poly.type
_entity_poly.pdbx_seq_one_letter_code
_entity_poly.pdbx_strand_id
1 'polypeptide(L)'
;MQFRERRRVIQVIRTVYDPNLKRGRSELVGKIDKAAPVVTDKLQKSCTPEELSEVLSYLDDRHNRLRNEAVRAGAETLPAQMREAAEYFRTHRDGDARAFATDIRLAWEELKTALRGSGFSKNKLLKKAAERTEAPPVAVQVTAEEVAEPAEVPPAGAPVRKPRARSAKTARVVALNTKVSKADEFGAPPGA
;
A
#
# COMPACT_ATOMS: atom_id res chain seq x y z
N MET A 1 15.03 -6.64 21.05
CA MET A 1 14.41 -7.59 20.09
C MET A 1 14.74 -7.26 18.64
N GLN A 2 14.67 -8.23 17.73
CA GLN A 2 14.72 -8.00 16.28
C GLN A 2 13.36 -8.34 15.63
N PHE A 3 12.84 -7.43 14.82
CA PHE A 3 11.62 -7.63 14.03
C PHE A 3 11.96 -7.80 12.55
N ARG A 4 11.46 -8.88 11.93
CA ARG A 4 11.64 -9.11 10.48
C ARG A 4 10.29 -9.18 9.78
N GLU A 5 10.02 -8.20 8.93
CA GLU A 5 8.81 -8.20 8.10
C GLU A 5 9.00 -9.11 6.88
N ARG A 6 8.14 -10.13 6.76
CA ARG A 6 8.03 -11.00 5.58
C ARG A 6 6.62 -10.87 5.03
N ARG A 7 6.42 -11.14 3.73
CA ARG A 7 5.17 -10.97 2.96
C ARG A 7 3.91 -10.66 3.80
N ARG A 8 3.39 -11.65 4.56
CA ARG A 8 2.20 -11.55 5.42
C ARG A 8 2.46 -11.58 6.93
N VAL A 9 3.70 -11.76 7.38
CA VAL A 9 4.00 -12.07 8.79
C VAL A 9 5.19 -11.25 9.27
N ILE A 10 5.10 -10.75 10.51
CA ILE A 10 6.18 -10.15 11.27
C ILE A 10 6.77 -11.24 12.17
N GLN A 11 8.05 -11.54 12.00
CA GLN A 11 8.77 -12.48 12.86
C GLN A 11 9.40 -11.71 14.02
N VAL A 12 9.13 -12.16 15.24
CA VAL A 12 9.74 -11.64 16.47
C VAL A 12 10.90 -12.56 16.83
N ILE A 13 12.11 -12.02 16.83
CA ILE A 13 13.35 -12.77 17.02
C ILE A 13 14.11 -12.16 18.20
N ARG A 14 14.47 -13.01 19.17
CA ARG A 14 15.37 -12.64 20.25
C ARG A 14 16.78 -13.11 19.96
N THR A 15 17.76 -12.42 20.51
CA THR A 15 19.16 -12.84 20.44
C THR A 15 19.57 -13.30 21.83
N VAL A 16 19.93 -14.58 21.96
CA VAL A 16 20.39 -15.18 23.21
C VAL A 16 21.88 -15.48 23.07
N TYR A 17 22.69 -15.18 24.09
CA TYR A 17 24.10 -15.52 24.08
C TYR A 17 24.29 -17.03 24.21
N ASP A 18 24.99 -17.66 23.25
CA ASP A 18 25.36 -19.07 23.34
C ASP A 18 26.83 -19.17 23.80
N PRO A 19 27.10 -19.64 25.03
CA PRO A 19 28.44 -19.72 25.57
C PRO A 19 29.34 -20.71 24.82
N ASN A 20 28.75 -21.73 24.16
CA ASN A 20 29.52 -22.72 23.41
C ASN A 20 30.10 -22.13 22.11
N LEU A 21 29.33 -21.25 21.46
CA LEU A 21 29.72 -20.59 20.21
C LEU A 21 30.34 -19.21 20.45
N LYS A 22 30.41 -18.75 21.71
CA LYS A 22 30.85 -17.40 22.14
C LYS A 22 30.21 -16.26 21.34
N ARG A 23 28.98 -16.46 20.84
CA ARG A 23 28.26 -15.52 19.98
C ARG A 23 26.76 -15.56 20.24
N GLY A 24 26.06 -14.50 19.86
CA GLY A 24 24.59 -14.46 19.92
C GLY A 24 23.96 -15.44 18.91
N ARG A 25 22.99 -16.23 19.38
CA ARG A 25 22.11 -17.06 18.57
C ARG A 25 20.74 -16.39 18.46
N SER A 26 20.22 -16.30 17.24
CA SER A 26 18.86 -15.80 17.01
C SER A 26 17.83 -16.90 17.23
N GLU A 27 16.88 -16.66 18.12
CA GLU A 27 15.74 -17.54 18.38
C GLU A 27 14.45 -16.88 17.92
N LEU A 28 13.65 -17.59 17.13
CA LEU A 28 12.34 -17.14 16.73
C LEU A 28 11.36 -17.32 17.90
N VAL A 29 10.90 -16.21 18.46
CA VAL A 29 9.96 -16.21 19.60
C VAL A 29 8.53 -16.38 19.12
N GLY A 30 8.19 -15.74 17.99
CA GLY A 30 6.85 -15.90 17.43
C GLY A 30 6.63 -15.16 16.12
N LYS A 31 5.38 -15.21 15.68
CA LYS A 31 4.89 -14.68 14.41
C LYS A 31 3.62 -13.87 14.67
N ILE A 32 3.56 -12.67 14.09
CA ILE A 32 2.41 -11.76 14.15
C ILE A 32 1.92 -11.54 12.71
N ASP A 33 0.61 -11.54 12.47
CA ASP A 33 0.07 -11.22 11.15
C ASP A 33 0.26 -9.72 10.84
N LYS A 34 0.62 -9.39 9.59
CA LYS A 34 0.74 -8.00 9.14
C LYS A 34 -0.60 -7.32 8.92
N ALA A 35 -1.64 -8.08 8.56
CA ALA A 35 -2.96 -7.55 8.25
C ALA A 35 -3.72 -7.19 9.54
N ALA A 36 -3.60 -8.03 10.56
CA ALA A 36 -4.16 -7.81 11.88
C ALA A 36 -3.07 -8.06 12.94
N PRO A 37 -2.21 -7.07 13.22
CA PRO A 37 -1.11 -7.24 14.15
C PRO A 37 -1.62 -7.27 15.60
N VAL A 38 -1.94 -8.47 16.07
CA VAL A 38 -2.37 -8.73 17.44
C VAL A 38 -1.33 -9.61 18.13
N VAL A 39 -0.96 -9.25 19.36
CA VAL A 39 -0.10 -10.06 20.22
C VAL A 39 -0.89 -11.29 20.65
N THR A 40 -0.55 -12.45 20.09
CA THR A 40 -1.21 -13.72 20.43
C THR A 40 -0.82 -14.21 21.82
N ASP A 41 -1.68 -14.99 22.47
CA ASP A 41 -1.43 -15.60 23.79
C ASP A 41 -0.13 -16.43 23.83
N LYS A 42 0.23 -17.03 22.68
CA LYS A 42 1.48 -17.77 22.53
C LYS A 42 2.69 -16.84 22.66
N LEU A 43 2.64 -15.68 22.02
CA LEU A 43 3.69 -14.68 22.10
C LEU A 43 3.78 -14.07 23.51
N GLN A 44 2.64 -13.83 24.16
CA GLN A 44 2.61 -13.36 25.55
C GLN A 44 3.29 -14.32 26.52
N LYS A 45 3.07 -15.63 26.36
CA LYS A 45 3.69 -16.65 27.23
C LYS A 45 5.18 -16.88 26.95
N SER A 46 5.65 -16.58 25.74
CA SER A 46 7.03 -16.82 25.32
C SER A 46 7.96 -15.62 25.54
N CYS A 47 7.41 -14.43 25.79
CA CYS A 47 8.16 -13.20 26.00
C CYS A 47 8.21 -12.81 27.48
N THR A 48 9.28 -12.14 27.90
CA THR A 48 9.32 -11.41 29.17
C THR A 48 8.47 -10.14 29.10
N PRO A 49 8.07 -9.52 30.23
CA PRO A 49 7.30 -8.26 30.19
C PRO A 49 8.05 -7.11 29.48
N GLU A 50 9.38 -7.09 29.57
CA GLU A 50 10.23 -6.11 28.87
C GLU A 50 10.22 -6.36 27.36
N GLU A 51 10.32 -7.61 26.95
CA GLU A 51 10.23 -7.99 25.55
C GLU A 51 8.85 -7.67 24.96
N LEU A 52 7.78 -7.86 25.73
CA LEU A 52 6.43 -7.52 25.31
C LEU A 52 6.23 -6.02 25.12
N SER A 53 6.80 -5.19 25.99
CA SER A 53 6.73 -3.73 25.81
C SER A 53 7.47 -3.27 24.55
N GLU A 54 8.60 -3.89 24.21
CA GLU A 54 9.28 -3.67 22.93
C GLU A 54 8.41 -4.08 21.73
N VAL A 55 7.72 -5.23 21.81
CA VAL A 55 6.81 -5.68 20.74
C VAL A 55 5.67 -4.69 20.55
N LEU A 56 5.04 -4.23 21.64
CA LEU A 56 3.93 -3.27 21.57
C LEU A 56 4.38 -1.93 20.98
N SER A 57 5.50 -1.40 21.47
CA SER A 57 6.11 -0.17 20.94
C SER A 57 6.38 -0.27 19.43
N TYR A 58 6.95 -1.39 18.98
CA TYR A 58 7.17 -1.64 17.56
C TYR A 58 5.87 -1.67 16.74
N LEU A 59 4.80 -2.27 17.27
CA LEU A 59 3.51 -2.32 16.58
C LEU A 59 2.87 -0.93 16.48
N ASP A 60 2.97 -0.11 17.52
CA ASP A 60 2.48 1.27 17.55
C ASP A 60 3.26 2.15 16.57
N ASP A 61 4.58 2.08 16.58
CA ASP A 61 5.45 2.80 15.63
C ASP A 61 5.12 2.42 14.18
N ARG A 62 4.93 1.12 13.93
CA ARG A 62 4.52 0.62 12.61
C ARG A 62 3.15 1.16 12.20
N HIS A 63 2.18 1.14 13.11
CA HIS A 63 0.84 1.68 12.85
C HIS A 63 0.91 3.17 12.51
N ASN A 64 1.64 3.95 13.31
CA ASN A 64 1.83 5.37 13.11
C ASN A 64 2.53 5.67 11.77
N ARG A 65 3.56 4.92 11.43
CA ARG A 65 4.25 5.05 10.13
C ARG A 65 3.30 4.82 8.96
N LEU A 66 2.55 3.72 8.97
CA LEU A 66 1.59 3.41 7.90
C LEU A 66 0.46 4.43 7.81
N ARG A 67 -0.03 4.91 8.96
CA ARG A 67 -1.03 5.97 9.02
C ARG A 67 -0.48 7.26 8.41
N ASN A 68 0.73 7.66 8.76
CA ASN A 68 1.36 8.87 8.24
C ASN A 68 1.62 8.78 6.72
N GLU A 69 2.04 7.62 6.23
CA GLU A 69 2.18 7.34 4.81
C GLU A 69 0.82 7.46 4.09
N ALA A 70 -0.24 6.87 4.64
CA ALA A 70 -1.59 6.97 4.10
C ALA A 70 -2.13 8.41 4.10
N VAL A 71 -1.89 9.17 5.19
CA VAL A 71 -2.27 10.59 5.28
C VAL A 71 -1.53 11.42 4.24
N ARG A 72 -0.22 11.19 4.07
CA ARG A 72 0.58 11.87 3.03
C ARG A 72 0.06 11.54 1.62
N ALA A 73 -0.15 10.27 1.30
CA ALA A 73 -0.68 9.84 0.01
C ALA A 73 -2.09 10.42 -0.25
N GLY A 74 -2.92 10.51 0.80
CA GLY A 74 -4.22 11.18 0.74
C GLY A 74 -4.07 12.67 0.42
N ALA A 75 -3.17 13.38 1.09
CA ALA A 75 -2.92 14.80 0.82
C ALA A 75 -2.37 15.05 -0.60
N GLU A 76 -1.56 14.13 -1.14
CA GLU A 76 -1.02 14.20 -2.50
C GLU A 76 -2.11 13.99 -3.57
N THR A 77 -3.05 13.08 -3.33
CA THR A 77 -4.11 12.73 -4.29
C THR A 77 -5.36 13.60 -4.18
N LEU A 78 -5.57 14.25 -3.04
CA LEU A 78 -6.75 15.07 -2.75
C LEU A 78 -7.04 16.14 -3.82
N PRO A 79 -6.08 16.91 -4.36
CA PRO A 79 -6.38 17.92 -5.37
C PRO A 79 -6.95 17.34 -6.66
N ALA A 80 -6.52 16.14 -7.06
CA ALA A 80 -7.07 15.46 -8.24
C ALA A 80 -8.50 14.97 -7.96
N GLN A 81 -8.71 14.32 -6.82
CA GLN A 81 -10.04 13.85 -6.38
C GLN A 81 -11.05 14.99 -6.27
N MET A 82 -10.64 16.18 -5.81
CA MET A 82 -11.53 17.35 -5.76
C MET A 82 -11.96 17.83 -7.15
N ARG A 83 -11.12 17.71 -8.17
CA ARG A 83 -11.48 18.08 -9.55
C ARG A 83 -12.47 17.06 -10.14
N GLU A 84 -12.23 15.77 -9.91
CA GLU A 84 -13.14 14.70 -10.31
C GLU A 84 -14.51 14.83 -9.62
N ALA A 85 -14.52 15.12 -8.31
CA ALA A 85 -15.76 15.40 -7.58
C ALA A 85 -16.50 16.61 -8.14
N ALA A 86 -15.78 17.67 -8.55
CA ALA A 86 -16.40 18.83 -9.20
C ALA A 86 -17.06 18.47 -10.54
N GLU A 87 -16.49 17.54 -11.31
CA GLU A 87 -17.12 17.03 -12.53
C GLU A 87 -18.37 16.22 -12.23
N TYR A 88 -18.35 15.37 -11.20
CA TYR A 88 -19.51 14.62 -10.74
C TYR A 88 -20.70 15.54 -10.43
N PHE A 89 -20.51 16.61 -9.64
CA PHE A 89 -21.60 17.53 -9.26
C PHE A 89 -22.10 18.45 -10.38
N ARG A 90 -21.40 18.54 -11.51
CA ARG A 90 -21.91 19.25 -12.70
C ARG A 90 -22.98 18.43 -13.41
N THR A 91 -22.88 17.11 -13.34
CA THR A 91 -23.75 16.16 -14.04
C THR A 91 -24.80 15.51 -13.14
N HIS A 92 -24.55 15.43 -11.83
CA HIS A 92 -25.40 14.74 -10.85
C HIS A 92 -26.08 15.71 -9.87
N ARG A 93 -27.39 15.51 -9.62
CA ARG A 93 -28.24 16.33 -8.72
C ARG A 93 -29.21 15.51 -7.87
N ASP A 94 -29.00 14.20 -7.83
CA ASP A 94 -29.72 13.19 -7.08
C ASP A 94 -29.50 13.29 -5.56
N GLY A 95 -30.18 12.41 -4.81
CA GLY A 95 -30.11 12.37 -3.35
C GLY A 95 -28.71 12.09 -2.82
N ASP A 96 -27.97 11.18 -3.47
CA ASP A 96 -26.62 10.81 -3.06
C ASP A 96 -25.64 11.96 -3.32
N ALA A 97 -25.81 12.68 -4.44
CA ALA A 97 -25.06 13.91 -4.69
C ALA A 97 -25.26 14.98 -3.59
N ARG A 98 -26.44 15.08 -2.98
CA ARG A 98 -26.67 16.01 -1.86
C ARG A 98 -25.96 15.55 -0.58
N ALA A 99 -25.96 14.25 -0.30
CA ALA A 99 -25.24 13.66 0.83
C ALA A 99 -23.72 13.90 0.68
N PHE A 100 -23.14 13.53 -0.46
CA PHE A 100 -21.72 13.74 -0.74
C PHE A 100 -21.32 15.22 -0.69
N ALA A 101 -22.16 16.13 -1.21
CA ALA A 101 -21.89 17.56 -1.15
C ALA A 101 -21.82 18.08 0.30
N THR A 102 -22.60 17.50 1.20
CA THR A 102 -22.62 17.85 2.63
C THR A 102 -21.32 17.38 3.30
N ASP A 103 -20.97 16.10 3.10
CA ASP A 103 -19.76 15.51 3.68
C ASP A 103 -18.49 16.20 3.19
N ILE A 104 -18.40 16.47 1.87
CA ILE A 104 -17.27 17.19 1.28
C ILE A 104 -17.16 18.61 1.83
N ARG A 105 -18.30 19.29 2.08
CA ARG A 105 -18.26 20.63 2.68
C ARG A 105 -17.77 20.61 4.12
N LEU A 106 -18.21 19.67 4.94
CA LEU A 106 -17.74 19.53 6.32
C LEU A 106 -16.23 19.24 6.34
N ALA A 107 -15.78 18.27 5.55
CA ALA A 107 -14.37 17.94 5.42
C ALA A 107 -13.53 19.13 4.89
N TRP A 108 -14.08 19.94 4.00
CA TRP A 108 -13.41 21.15 3.49
C TRP A 108 -13.25 22.23 4.56
N GLU A 109 -14.23 22.42 5.45
CA GLU A 109 -14.10 23.35 6.57
C GLU A 109 -13.01 22.89 7.55
N GLU A 110 -12.95 21.60 7.88
CA GLU A 110 -11.91 21.00 8.71
C GLU A 110 -10.51 21.14 8.08
N LEU A 111 -10.40 20.93 6.76
CA LEU A 111 -9.14 21.14 6.07
C LEU A 111 -8.70 22.62 6.13
N LYS A 112 -9.64 23.55 5.94
CA LYS A 112 -9.34 24.99 6.03
C LYS A 112 -8.93 25.41 7.45
N THR A 113 -9.50 24.85 8.51
CA THR A 113 -9.07 25.13 9.89
C THR A 113 -7.68 24.55 10.13
N ALA A 114 -7.40 23.32 9.69
CA ALA A 114 -6.08 22.70 9.80
C ALA A 114 -4.99 23.47 9.05
N LEU A 115 -5.26 23.91 7.82
CA LEU A 115 -4.32 24.73 7.02
C LEU A 115 -4.03 26.08 7.67
N ARG A 116 -5.04 26.72 8.28
CA ARG A 116 -4.85 27.97 9.03
C ARG A 116 -4.01 27.73 10.30
N GLY A 117 -4.34 26.69 11.07
CA GLY A 117 -3.62 26.33 12.29
C GLY A 117 -2.15 25.97 12.04
N SER A 118 -1.84 25.36 10.89
CA SER A 118 -0.48 25.03 10.46
C SER A 118 0.25 26.17 9.75
N GLY A 119 -0.36 27.35 9.61
CA GLY A 119 0.27 28.53 9.04
C GLY A 119 0.31 28.57 7.51
N PHE A 120 -0.41 27.68 6.82
CA PHE A 120 -0.61 27.67 5.37
C PHE A 120 -1.80 28.56 4.95
N SER A 121 -1.83 29.80 5.43
CA SER A 121 -2.91 30.74 5.08
C SER A 121 -2.88 31.12 3.60
N LYS A 122 -4.06 31.38 3.02
CA LYS A 122 -4.23 31.70 1.59
C LYS A 122 -3.28 32.79 1.10
N ASN A 123 -3.09 33.86 1.88
CA ASN A 123 -2.21 34.97 1.51
C ASN A 123 -0.72 34.56 1.46
N LYS A 124 -0.28 33.70 2.38
CA LYS A 124 1.10 33.23 2.43
C LYS A 124 1.40 32.23 1.32
N LEU A 125 0.44 31.36 1.00
CA LEU A 125 0.56 30.39 -0.10
C LEU A 125 0.49 31.05 -1.48
N LEU A 126 -0.42 32.00 -1.70
CA LEU A 126 -0.54 32.69 -2.98
C LEU A 126 0.69 33.57 -3.26
N LYS A 127 1.22 34.27 -2.25
CA LYS A 127 2.48 35.01 -2.38
C LYS A 127 3.66 34.08 -2.74
N LYS A 128 3.77 32.92 -2.07
CA LYS A 128 4.81 31.93 -2.33
C LYS A 128 4.65 31.22 -3.69
N ALA A 129 3.43 31.00 -4.14
CA ALA A 129 3.15 30.42 -5.46
C ALA A 129 3.46 31.41 -6.59
N ALA A 130 3.14 32.69 -6.41
CA ALA A 130 3.51 33.76 -7.34
C ALA A 130 5.05 33.88 -7.45
N GLU A 131 5.76 33.91 -6.32
CA GLU A 131 7.23 33.97 -6.27
C GLU A 131 7.90 32.74 -6.92
N ARG A 132 7.31 31.54 -6.79
CA ARG A 132 7.80 30.34 -7.47
C ARG A 132 7.52 30.32 -8.98
N THR A 133 6.52 31.08 -9.43
CA THR A 133 6.18 31.22 -10.86
C THR A 133 6.99 32.32 -11.52
N GLU A 134 7.52 33.27 -10.74
CA GLU A 134 8.34 34.40 -11.20
C GLU A 134 9.85 34.12 -11.15
N ALA A 135 10.30 33.03 -10.51
CA ALA A 135 11.69 32.59 -10.57
C ALA A 135 12.04 32.07 -11.98
N PRO A 136 13.04 32.65 -12.67
CA PRO A 136 13.42 32.22 -14.01
C PRO A 136 13.94 30.78 -13.98
N PRO A 137 13.70 29.97 -15.03
CA PRO A 137 14.23 28.63 -15.10
C PRO A 137 15.76 28.73 -15.11
N VAL A 138 16.39 28.21 -14.06
CA VAL A 138 17.83 27.94 -14.06
C VAL A 138 18.07 26.99 -15.23
N ALA A 139 18.67 27.53 -16.29
CA ALA A 139 19.08 26.78 -17.46
C ALA A 139 20.04 25.67 -17.01
N VAL A 140 19.54 24.44 -16.94
CA VAL A 140 20.37 23.26 -16.95
C VAL A 140 20.99 23.21 -18.34
N GLN A 141 22.24 23.68 -18.45
CA GLN A 141 23.04 23.49 -19.64
C GLN A 141 23.25 21.98 -19.83
N VAL A 142 22.51 21.42 -20.77
CA VAL A 142 22.75 20.09 -21.32
C VAL A 142 23.91 20.22 -22.31
N THR A 143 25.02 19.57 -21.94
CA THR A 143 26.05 18.97 -22.79
C THR A 143 25.88 19.11 -24.31
N ALA A 144 26.84 19.76 -24.94
CA ALA A 144 27.19 19.55 -26.34
C ALA A 144 28.61 18.98 -26.40
N GLU A 145 28.70 17.65 -26.45
CA GLU A 145 29.92 16.95 -26.85
C GLU A 145 29.56 16.13 -28.11
N GLU A 146 29.98 16.69 -29.25
CA GLU A 146 30.57 16.02 -30.40
C GLU A 146 29.83 14.79 -31.00
N VAL A 147 29.01 15.04 -32.04
CA VAL A 147 28.59 14.03 -33.00
C VAL A 147 29.59 14.02 -34.15
N ALA A 148 30.50 13.05 -34.13
CA ALA A 148 31.32 12.66 -35.27
C ALA A 148 30.57 11.62 -36.12
N GLU A 149 30.49 11.93 -37.40
CA GLU A 149 30.02 11.12 -38.53
C GLU A 149 30.76 9.77 -38.63
N PRO A 150 30.10 8.71 -39.14
CA PRO A 150 30.78 7.96 -40.19
C PRO A 150 29.90 7.49 -41.35
N ALA A 151 30.57 7.42 -42.50
CA ALA A 151 30.14 6.99 -43.81
C ALA A 151 29.75 5.49 -43.92
N GLU A 152 29.04 5.20 -45.02
CA GLU A 152 28.57 3.92 -45.59
C GLU A 152 29.62 2.78 -45.61
N VAL A 153 29.21 1.48 -45.52
CA VAL A 153 29.02 0.45 -46.59
C VAL A 153 28.39 -0.87 -45.97
N PRO A 154 28.10 -2.00 -46.68
CA PRO A 154 26.78 -2.64 -46.90
C PRO A 154 26.52 -3.96 -46.08
N PRO A 155 25.35 -4.64 -46.23
CA PRO A 155 24.98 -5.78 -45.37
C PRO A 155 25.34 -7.16 -45.97
N ALA A 156 25.95 -8.03 -45.15
CA ALA A 156 26.10 -9.45 -45.46
C ALA A 156 26.00 -10.32 -44.20
N GLY A 157 25.19 -11.36 -44.26
CA GLY A 157 25.36 -12.58 -43.45
C GLY A 157 24.36 -12.83 -42.32
N ALA A 158 23.14 -13.24 -42.66
CA ALA A 158 22.29 -14.00 -41.74
C ALA A 158 22.75 -15.46 -41.64
N PRO A 159 22.58 -16.11 -40.47
CA PRO A 159 22.18 -17.52 -40.48
C PRO A 159 20.92 -17.78 -39.65
N VAL A 160 19.85 -18.04 -40.39
CA VAL A 160 18.83 -19.09 -40.24
C VAL A 160 18.95 -19.98 -38.99
N ARG A 161 17.92 -19.95 -38.11
CA ARG A 161 17.33 -21.17 -37.54
C ARG A 161 15.80 -21.03 -37.42
N LYS A 162 15.08 -21.82 -38.23
CA LYS A 162 13.63 -22.02 -38.23
C LYS A 162 13.25 -23.28 -37.38
N PRO A 163 11.96 -23.48 -37.08
CA PRO A 163 11.46 -23.89 -35.76
C PRO A 163 11.16 -25.39 -35.65
N ARG A 164 10.91 -25.87 -34.43
CA ARG A 164 10.29 -27.20 -34.21
C ARG A 164 9.10 -27.10 -33.24
N ALA A 165 7.90 -27.03 -33.82
CA ALA A 165 6.67 -27.59 -33.26
C ALA A 165 6.74 -29.13 -33.42
N ARG A 166 5.99 -30.02 -32.76
CA ARG A 166 4.79 -30.01 -31.90
C ARG A 166 4.71 -31.46 -31.36
N SER A 167 4.14 -31.65 -30.17
CA SER A 167 3.44 -32.91 -29.83
C SER A 167 2.38 -32.60 -28.78
N ALA A 168 1.15 -33.01 -29.08
CA ALA A 168 -0.07 -32.71 -28.36
C ALA A 168 -0.45 -33.81 -27.35
N LYS A 169 -1.17 -33.44 -26.29
CA LYS A 169 -2.30 -34.21 -25.72
C LYS A 169 -3.05 -33.32 -24.72
N THR A 170 -4.17 -32.71 -25.14
CA THR A 170 -5.56 -33.16 -24.96
C THR A 170 -6.10 -32.89 -23.56
N ALA A 171 -7.09 -32.00 -23.52
CA ALA A 171 -7.91 -31.64 -22.38
C ALA A 171 -8.69 -32.84 -21.83
N ARG A 172 -8.96 -32.84 -20.51
CA ARG A 172 -10.10 -33.53 -19.95
C ARG A 172 -10.80 -32.61 -18.94
N VAL A 173 -11.91 -32.03 -19.42
CA VAL A 173 -13.01 -31.56 -18.61
C VAL A 173 -13.63 -32.77 -17.93
N VAL A 174 -13.76 -32.74 -16.61
CA VAL A 174 -14.71 -33.59 -15.88
C VAL A 174 -15.58 -32.68 -15.04
N ALA A 175 -16.79 -32.46 -15.55
CA ALA A 175 -17.92 -32.02 -14.77
C ALA A 175 -18.25 -33.12 -13.76
N LEU A 176 -18.28 -32.76 -12.47
CA LEU A 176 -18.97 -33.56 -11.46
C LEU A 176 -20.26 -32.83 -11.12
N ASN A 177 -21.30 -33.35 -11.71
CA ASN A 177 -22.69 -33.07 -11.43
C ASN A 177 -23.11 -34.07 -10.35
N THR A 178 -23.42 -33.62 -9.14
CA THR A 178 -24.21 -34.41 -8.19
C THR A 178 -25.24 -33.51 -7.51
N LYS A 179 -26.47 -33.64 -8.00
CA LYS A 179 -27.70 -33.39 -7.26
C LYS A 179 -27.70 -34.23 -5.98
N VAL A 180 -28.06 -33.60 -4.86
CA VAL A 180 -28.67 -34.21 -3.66
C VAL A 180 -29.73 -33.19 -3.22
N SER A 181 -31.00 -33.34 -3.61
CA SER A 181 -32.08 -34.00 -2.82
C SER A 181 -32.12 -33.46 -1.39
N LYS A 182 -32.90 -32.42 -1.10
CA LYS A 182 -34.28 -32.50 -0.55
C LYS A 182 -34.50 -33.58 0.52
N ALA A 183 -34.52 -33.12 1.77
CA ALA A 183 -35.30 -33.58 2.93
C ALA A 183 -35.37 -32.31 3.82
N ASP A 184 -36.45 -31.54 3.92
CA ASP A 184 -37.74 -31.86 4.54
C ASP A 184 -37.60 -32.83 5.72
N GLU A 185 -37.63 -32.28 6.94
CA GLU A 185 -38.76 -32.37 7.88
C GLU A 185 -38.34 -32.55 9.37
N PHE A 186 -39.03 -31.77 10.22
CA PHE A 186 -39.18 -31.84 11.70
C PHE A 186 -38.00 -31.41 12.60
N GLY A 187 -38.17 -30.50 13.57
CA GLY A 187 -39.38 -29.84 14.04
C GLY A 187 -39.11 -28.93 15.25
N ALA A 188 -39.88 -27.85 15.33
CA ALA A 188 -40.22 -27.08 16.52
C ALA A 188 -41.41 -26.16 16.14
N PRO A 189 -42.27 -25.70 17.06
CA PRO A 189 -42.59 -26.11 18.44
C PRO A 189 -44.11 -26.37 18.60
N PRO A 190 -44.70 -26.42 19.81
CA PRO A 190 -45.23 -25.16 20.37
C PRO A 190 -45.22 -25.02 21.92
N GLY A 191 -45.21 -23.77 22.37
CA GLY A 191 -46.12 -23.30 23.44
C GLY A 191 -45.58 -23.16 24.87
N ALA A 192 -45.17 -21.94 25.23
CA ALA A 192 -45.53 -21.22 26.46
C ALA A 192 -45.25 -19.73 26.27
#